data_AF-A0A317JA53-F1
#
_entry.id   AF-A0A317JA53-F1
#
_cell.length_a   1.000
_cell.length_b   1.000
_cell.length_c   1.000
_cell.angle_alpha   90.00
_cell.angle_beta   90.00
_cell.angle_gamma   90.00
#
_symmetry.space_group_name_H-M   'P 1'
#
loop_
_entity.id
_entity.type
_entity.pdbx_description
1 polymer ?
#
loop_
_entity_poly.entity_id
_entity_poly.type
_entity_poly.pdbx_seq_one_letter_code
_entity_poly.pdbx_strand_id
1 'polypeptide(L)'
;MNTLPTSYVLYSHFFFFEKQDFETFVKSAESQTVELKGLEVLRRYLPELRRLLTAPGSEGYLVIYYACGLKQFLEGVQKGMRSREMPDKYPELRFAKAFSERFNRLLVSAQLGERIRFITSLDLGVVLDRVNVPSAEALQHFVLGDKPDMRYDIPKIPEAILRLRLLGSGAPVFRVDQDVIFREDDQRLDETGLFSAVGSCLKAYEGRLRDTNVSTFVFSASYNTRVLTELQPKTERFAAWGWAFATRMHPALVVRLDEIERICKLEKKSEKDAAWSTYVESALNDKLICQWYGLNESRFRKRELQVDFLKGLVEVGAHPTTSVISGAFLCLSDGAILDLPPFSNFRRNVMWIDDHLKYSLHREMQHFTSDKLDLRPGLSYSRLDAAMVTKARPNVVDLPAYVFASYLPTLLWGTIMDDWIAPNPVLKFRLEDVKDKTSWKEAQTRLGTGLLPQAMLRALREGRFTQEDQLRGSLMERAVKRIQKVRELWSSLRDGSERTFASYWAAGEVAKSFPQGCFSDAHDRRLWSGIAPGREVKDVLSRTADLGDLLDPVLDLVTDAVDYIKWTLVWPQFVQIVRSVRQGEFAGDISWQPRRGNAK
;
A
#
# COMPACT_ATOMS: atom_id res chain seq x y z
N MET A 1 1.71 26.79 -28.60
CA MET A 1 2.20 27.12 -27.25
C MET A 1 3.21 26.05 -26.86
N ASN A 2 4.47 26.40 -26.66
CA ASN A 2 5.46 25.45 -26.12
C ASN A 2 5.13 25.23 -24.65
N THR A 3 4.39 24.16 -24.36
CA THR A 3 4.18 23.70 -22.98
C THR A 3 5.55 23.33 -22.43
N LEU A 4 6.00 24.04 -21.39
CA LEU A 4 7.14 23.61 -20.59
C LEU A 4 6.92 22.14 -20.21
N PRO A 5 7.96 21.27 -20.25
CA PRO A 5 7.82 19.89 -19.80
C PRO A 5 7.23 19.89 -18.39
N THR A 6 6.13 19.18 -18.19
CA THR A 6 5.54 19.04 -16.86
C THR A 6 6.55 18.34 -15.96
N SER A 7 7.15 19.07 -15.02
CA SER A 7 7.99 18.45 -14.00
C SER A 7 7.16 17.48 -13.16
N TYR A 8 7.69 16.32 -12.82
CA TYR A 8 7.03 15.37 -11.91
C TYR A 8 7.79 15.24 -10.59
N VAL A 9 7.11 14.67 -9.59
CA VAL A 9 7.70 14.33 -8.30
C VAL A 9 7.49 12.85 -8.04
N LEU A 10 8.58 12.10 -7.88
CA LEU A 10 8.53 10.77 -7.28
C LEU A 10 8.52 10.92 -5.77
N TYR A 11 7.64 10.20 -5.10
CA TYR A 11 7.61 10.09 -3.66
C TYR A 11 7.87 8.65 -3.23
N SER A 12 8.86 8.44 -2.36
CA SER A 12 9.18 7.15 -1.78
C SER A 12 9.48 7.28 -0.29
N HIS A 13 9.17 6.23 0.46
CA HIS A 13 9.68 6.03 1.81
C HIS A 13 11.06 5.34 1.74
N PHE A 14 11.92 5.52 2.73
CA PHE A 14 13.18 4.79 2.86
C PHE A 14 13.35 4.30 4.30
N PHE A 15 13.59 3.01 4.50
CA PHE A 15 13.80 2.44 5.84
C PHE A 15 14.87 1.34 5.90
N PHE A 16 15.67 1.15 4.83
CA PHE A 16 16.74 0.15 4.85
C PHE A 16 17.75 0.41 5.95
N PHE A 17 18.07 -0.66 6.67
CA PHE A 17 19.00 -0.66 7.81
C PHE A 17 18.66 0.35 8.93
N GLU A 18 17.46 0.96 8.97
CA GLU A 18 17.11 2.03 9.93
C GLU A 18 17.47 1.64 11.38
N LYS A 19 17.03 0.45 11.82
CA LYS A 19 17.31 -0.05 13.18
C LYS A 19 18.81 -0.27 13.41
N GLN A 20 19.50 -0.91 12.45
CA GLN A 20 20.93 -1.18 12.54
C GLN A 20 21.75 0.11 12.58
N ASP A 21 21.43 1.07 11.72
CA ASP A 21 22.13 2.34 11.64
C ASP A 21 21.87 3.19 12.88
N PHE A 22 20.65 3.18 13.43
CA PHE A 22 20.33 3.84 14.70
C PHE A 22 21.13 3.23 15.86
N GLU A 23 21.16 1.91 15.99
CA GLU A 23 21.96 1.23 17.02
C GLU A 23 23.45 1.53 16.89
N THR A 24 23.96 1.57 15.65
CA THR A 24 25.37 1.92 15.38
C THR A 24 25.65 3.37 15.77
N PHE A 25 24.77 4.30 15.42
CA PHE A 25 24.86 5.71 15.77
C PHE A 25 24.93 5.91 17.29
N VAL A 26 24.03 5.28 18.05
CA VAL A 26 24.01 5.36 19.52
C VAL A 26 25.29 4.78 20.12
N LYS A 27 25.73 3.58 19.68
CA LYS A 27 26.96 2.92 20.18
C LYS A 27 28.22 3.75 19.92
N SER A 28 28.22 4.52 18.84
CA SER A 28 29.35 5.38 18.47
C SER A 28 29.42 6.72 19.19
N ALA A 29 28.64 6.91 20.25
CA ALA A 29 28.46 8.19 20.91
C ALA A 29 28.10 9.30 19.90
N GLU A 30 27.24 8.98 18.93
CA GLU A 30 26.74 9.90 17.92
C GLU A 30 27.81 10.44 16.94
N SER A 31 28.95 9.74 16.82
CA SER A 31 30.06 10.16 15.97
C SER A 31 29.65 10.35 14.51
N GLN A 32 30.07 11.47 13.93
CA GLN A 32 29.84 11.81 12.51
C GLN A 32 30.64 10.97 11.52
N THR A 33 31.67 10.25 11.98
CA THR A 33 32.59 9.48 11.12
C THR A 33 32.15 8.04 10.89
N VAL A 34 31.14 7.57 11.61
CA VAL A 34 30.66 6.19 11.48
C VAL A 34 29.95 5.97 10.15
N GLU A 35 30.31 4.88 9.50
CA GLU A 35 29.68 4.43 8.26
C GLU A 35 28.30 3.81 8.57
N LEU A 36 27.28 4.26 7.84
CA LEU A 36 25.89 3.82 8.00
C LEU A 36 25.47 3.10 6.72
N LYS A 37 24.94 1.88 6.84
CA LYS A 37 24.63 1.04 5.69
C LYS A 37 23.54 1.64 4.82
N GLY A 38 22.55 2.30 5.42
CA GLY A 38 21.50 3.01 4.68
C GLY A 38 22.07 4.11 3.78
N LEU A 39 23.13 4.82 4.23
CA LEU A 39 23.81 5.83 3.41
C LEU A 39 24.61 5.20 2.27
N GLU A 40 25.21 4.03 2.48
CA GLU A 40 25.90 3.28 1.42
C GLU A 40 24.93 2.88 0.31
N VAL A 41 23.76 2.34 0.68
CA VAL A 41 22.70 2.00 -0.29
C VAL A 41 22.30 3.24 -1.09
N LEU A 42 21.96 4.34 -0.41
CA LEU A 42 21.57 5.58 -1.11
C LEU A 42 22.68 6.10 -2.03
N ARG A 43 23.95 6.04 -1.60
CA ARG A 43 25.11 6.44 -2.39
C ARG A 43 25.23 5.62 -3.68
N ARG A 44 25.01 4.30 -3.61
CA ARG A 44 25.04 3.38 -4.77
C ARG A 44 24.08 3.83 -5.87
N TYR A 45 22.91 4.36 -5.50
CA TYR A 45 21.86 4.75 -6.43
C TYR A 45 21.97 6.17 -7.01
N LEU A 46 22.84 7.04 -6.49
CA LEU A 46 22.95 8.43 -6.95
C LEU A 46 23.22 8.57 -8.46
N PRO A 47 24.12 7.79 -9.11
CA PRO A 47 24.36 7.91 -10.55
C PRO A 47 23.11 7.60 -11.38
N GLU A 48 22.37 6.56 -11.00
CA GLU A 48 21.15 6.12 -11.69
C GLU A 48 19.99 7.09 -11.47
N LEU A 49 19.84 7.61 -10.25
CA LEU A 49 18.88 8.67 -9.94
C LEU A 49 19.17 9.96 -10.70
N ARG A 50 20.45 10.30 -10.91
CA ARG A 50 20.82 11.45 -11.75
C ARG A 50 20.31 11.27 -13.16
N ARG A 51 20.59 10.12 -13.77
CA ARG A 51 20.11 9.79 -15.12
C ARG A 51 18.59 9.88 -15.23
N LEU A 52 17.85 9.40 -14.23
CA LEU A 52 16.39 9.46 -14.18
C LEU A 52 15.86 10.89 -14.07
N LEU A 53 16.35 11.67 -13.10
CA LEU A 53 15.78 12.96 -12.73
C LEU A 53 16.22 14.12 -13.63
N THR A 54 17.28 13.92 -14.42
CA THR A 54 17.79 14.91 -15.38
C THR A 54 17.65 14.45 -16.83
N ALA A 55 16.80 13.46 -17.10
CA ALA A 55 16.52 13.01 -18.46
C ALA A 55 15.87 14.17 -19.27
N PRO A 56 16.43 14.57 -20.42
CA PRO A 56 15.90 15.68 -21.20
C PRO A 56 14.43 15.47 -21.60
N GLY A 57 13.58 16.46 -21.30
CA GLY A 57 12.14 16.40 -21.59
C GLY A 57 11.33 15.53 -20.62
N SER A 58 11.95 15.03 -19.57
CA SER A 58 11.32 14.35 -18.44
C SER A 58 12.13 14.64 -17.18
N GLU A 59 12.41 15.92 -16.93
CA GLU A 59 13.08 16.35 -15.71
C GLU A 59 12.11 16.26 -14.53
N GLY A 60 12.59 15.71 -13.41
CA GLY A 60 11.75 15.46 -12.25
C GLY A 60 12.44 15.74 -10.92
N TYR A 61 11.71 15.45 -9.85
CA TYR A 61 12.19 15.50 -8.48
C TYR A 61 11.97 14.15 -7.80
N LEU A 62 12.80 13.83 -6.82
CA LEU A 62 12.59 12.71 -5.92
C LEU A 62 12.50 13.23 -4.49
N VAL A 63 11.38 12.95 -3.83
CA VAL A 63 11.19 13.18 -2.40
C VAL A 63 11.29 11.84 -1.69
N ILE A 64 12.27 11.72 -0.80
CA ILE A 64 12.49 10.54 0.04
C ILE A 64 12.07 10.91 1.45
N TYR A 65 11.08 10.21 2.00
CA TYR A 65 10.71 10.35 3.41
C TYR A 65 11.43 9.30 4.26
N TYR A 66 12.00 9.74 5.38
CA TYR A 66 12.67 8.91 6.38
C TYR A 66 11.91 9.00 7.70
N ALA A 67 11.18 7.94 8.05
CA ALA A 67 10.25 7.93 9.16
C ALA A 67 10.89 7.78 10.56
N CYS A 68 12.20 7.61 10.64
CA CYS A 68 12.88 7.44 11.92
C CYS A 68 12.52 8.58 12.90
N GLY A 69 12.11 8.21 14.10
CA GLY A 69 11.66 9.16 15.14
C GLY A 69 10.24 9.73 14.96
N LEU A 70 9.45 9.31 13.96
CA LEU A 70 8.10 9.85 13.74
C LEU A 70 7.18 9.72 14.96
N LYS A 71 7.24 8.59 15.67
CA LYS A 71 6.47 8.39 16.90
C LYS A 71 6.81 9.45 17.94
N GLN A 72 8.10 9.62 18.23
CA GLN A 72 8.62 10.60 19.18
C GLN A 72 8.28 12.03 18.76
N PHE A 73 8.30 12.32 17.45
CA PHE A 73 7.89 13.60 16.91
C PHE A 73 6.41 13.89 17.22
N LEU A 74 5.50 12.96 16.90
CA LEU A 74 4.07 13.14 17.13
C LEU A 74 3.73 13.21 18.64
N GLU A 75 4.40 12.43 19.48
CA GLU A 75 4.31 12.57 20.94
C GLU A 75 4.75 13.96 21.41
N GLY A 76 5.80 14.52 20.79
CA GLY A 76 6.23 15.89 21.04
C GLY A 76 5.17 16.91 20.65
N VAL A 77 4.56 16.78 19.45
CA VAL A 77 3.49 17.67 18.98
C VAL A 77 2.28 17.62 19.92
N GLN A 78 1.86 16.42 20.34
CA GLN A 78 0.76 16.23 21.29
C GLN A 78 1.05 16.92 22.64
N LYS A 79 2.31 16.90 23.09
CA LYS A 79 2.77 17.59 24.30
C LYS A 79 3.00 19.10 24.10
N GLY A 80 2.71 19.65 22.92
CA GLY A 80 2.90 21.06 22.59
C GLY A 80 4.36 21.48 22.45
N MET A 81 5.30 20.53 22.30
CA MET A 81 6.71 20.84 22.05
C MET A 81 6.90 21.34 20.61
N ARG A 82 7.84 22.26 20.40
CA ARG A 82 8.25 22.66 19.05
C ARG A 82 9.21 21.64 18.47
N SER A 83 9.08 21.36 17.17
CA SER A 83 9.94 20.43 16.41
C SER A 83 11.44 20.63 16.66
N ARG A 84 11.90 21.89 16.73
CA ARG A 84 13.29 22.26 16.97
C ARG A 84 13.86 21.84 18.34
N GLU A 85 13.02 21.64 19.34
CA GLU A 85 13.40 21.27 20.73
C GLU A 85 13.38 19.75 20.94
N MET A 86 12.80 19.01 20.01
CA MET A 86 12.62 17.56 20.13
C MET A 86 13.91 16.73 20.00
N PRO A 87 14.89 17.07 19.12
CA PRO A 87 16.15 16.33 19.01
C PRO A 87 16.99 16.30 20.29
N ASP A 88 16.80 17.27 21.19
CA ASP A 88 17.49 17.32 22.48
C ASP A 88 16.95 16.25 23.44
N LYS A 89 15.67 15.89 23.30
CA LYS A 89 15.00 14.90 24.16
C LYS A 89 14.93 13.49 23.57
N TYR A 90 14.86 13.39 22.24
CA TYR A 90 14.60 12.12 21.56
C TYR A 90 15.78 11.74 20.64
N PRO A 91 16.58 10.71 21.01
CA PRO A 91 17.73 10.25 20.23
C PRO A 91 17.38 9.86 18.79
N GLU A 92 16.20 9.30 18.55
CA GLU A 92 15.74 8.91 17.21
C GLU A 92 15.62 10.12 16.27
N LEU A 93 15.11 11.25 16.77
CA LEU A 93 15.00 12.47 15.99
C LEU A 93 16.36 13.13 15.76
N ARG A 94 17.27 13.02 16.73
CA ARG A 94 18.66 13.45 16.57
C ARG A 94 19.37 12.62 15.51
N PHE A 95 19.18 11.31 15.52
CA PHE A 95 19.70 10.42 14.50
C PHE A 95 19.12 10.74 13.11
N ALA A 96 17.80 10.91 12.99
CA ALA A 96 17.16 11.27 11.72
C ALA A 96 17.73 12.58 11.15
N LYS A 97 17.95 13.60 12.00
CA LYS A 97 18.61 14.85 11.63
C LYS A 97 20.04 14.62 11.14
N ALA A 98 20.85 13.88 11.89
CA ALA A 98 22.24 13.59 11.54
C ALA A 98 22.35 12.78 10.23
N PHE A 99 21.44 11.83 10.02
CA PHE A 99 21.36 11.05 8.78
C PHE A 99 21.02 11.95 7.59
N SER A 100 20.01 12.81 7.72
CA SER A 100 19.63 13.78 6.69
C SER A 100 20.78 14.73 6.34
N GLU A 101 21.49 15.28 7.32
CA GLU A 101 22.65 16.15 7.10
C GLU A 101 23.77 15.44 6.34
N ARG A 102 24.07 14.18 6.67
CA ARG A 102 25.07 13.36 5.97
C ARG A 102 24.64 13.06 4.53
N PHE A 103 23.38 12.70 4.32
CA PHE A 103 22.88 12.41 2.98
C PHE A 103 22.84 13.66 2.10
N ASN A 104 22.43 14.81 2.65
CA ASN A 104 22.46 16.08 1.93
C ASN A 104 23.88 16.46 1.46
N ARG A 105 24.92 16.15 2.23
CA ARG A 105 26.31 16.31 1.77
C ARG A 105 26.62 15.44 0.55
N LEU A 106 26.18 14.17 0.55
CA LEU A 106 26.32 13.28 -0.61
C LEU A 106 25.57 13.81 -1.83
N LEU A 107 24.37 14.36 -1.65
CA LEU A 107 23.59 14.97 -2.73
C LEU A 107 24.28 16.19 -3.34
N VAL A 108 24.94 17.04 -2.52
CA VAL A 108 25.73 18.17 -3.02
C VAL A 108 26.90 17.67 -3.86
N SER A 109 27.67 16.69 -3.35
CA SER A 109 28.79 16.08 -4.08
C SER A 109 28.35 15.46 -5.41
N ALA A 110 27.16 14.86 -5.45
CA ALA A 110 26.59 14.26 -6.65
C ALA A 110 25.86 15.25 -7.58
N GLN A 111 25.79 16.54 -7.21
CA GLN A 111 25.04 17.58 -7.93
C GLN A 111 23.55 17.26 -8.09
N LEU A 112 22.96 16.67 -7.04
CA LEU A 112 21.54 16.26 -6.98
C LEU A 112 20.73 17.00 -5.92
N GLY A 113 21.35 17.90 -5.13
CA GLY A 113 20.67 18.63 -4.05
C GLY A 113 19.47 19.47 -4.52
N GLU A 114 19.42 19.87 -5.80
CA GLU A 114 18.28 20.58 -6.37
C GLU A 114 17.17 19.65 -6.88
N ARG A 115 17.42 18.36 -7.06
CA ARG A 115 16.47 17.37 -7.61
C ARG A 115 15.98 16.36 -6.58
N ILE A 116 16.77 16.07 -5.56
CA ILE A 116 16.41 15.15 -4.48
C ILE A 116 16.13 15.94 -3.21
N ARG A 117 15.02 15.63 -2.53
CA ARG A 117 14.66 16.14 -1.21
C ARG A 117 14.62 14.98 -0.23
N PHE A 118 15.36 15.07 0.86
CA PHE A 118 15.33 14.07 1.93
C PHE A 118 14.60 14.67 3.13
N ILE A 119 13.41 14.17 3.40
CA ILE A 119 12.48 14.70 4.41
C ILE A 119 12.48 13.75 5.61
N THR A 120 12.62 14.31 6.79
CA THR A 120 12.48 13.62 8.07
C THR A 120 11.21 14.06 8.78
N SER A 121 10.88 13.41 9.90
CA SER A 121 9.76 13.85 10.75
C SER A 121 9.91 15.28 11.25
N LEU A 122 11.14 15.79 11.43
CA LEU A 122 11.38 17.17 11.86
C LEU A 122 10.96 18.19 10.80
N ASP A 123 11.11 17.86 9.52
CA ASP A 123 10.72 18.72 8.40
C ASP A 123 9.20 18.89 8.31
N LEU A 124 8.43 17.94 8.85
CA LEU A 124 6.98 18.05 8.97
C LEU A 124 6.56 19.09 10.02
N GLY A 125 7.46 19.48 10.94
CA GLY A 125 7.21 20.46 12.00
C GLY A 125 6.70 21.80 11.50
N VAL A 126 7.10 22.23 10.29
CA VAL A 126 6.60 23.49 9.70
C VAL A 126 5.08 23.48 9.50
N VAL A 127 4.50 22.30 9.30
CA VAL A 127 3.04 22.06 9.20
C VAL A 127 2.48 21.62 10.55
N LEU A 128 3.04 20.56 11.12
CA LEU A 128 2.42 19.84 12.24
C LEU A 128 2.55 20.59 13.58
N ASP A 129 3.52 21.48 13.76
CA ASP A 129 3.60 22.35 14.94
C ASP A 129 2.48 23.41 15.01
N ARG A 130 1.63 23.50 13.96
CA ARG A 130 0.48 24.42 13.87
C ARG A 130 -0.85 23.72 14.17
N VAL A 131 -0.84 22.40 14.31
CA VAL A 131 -2.02 21.61 14.67
C VAL A 131 -2.33 21.84 16.15
N ASN A 132 -3.60 22.10 16.51
CA ASN A 132 -3.98 22.25 17.91
C ASN A 132 -3.93 20.90 18.65
N VAL A 133 -3.82 20.91 19.98
CA VAL A 133 -3.63 19.69 20.78
C VAL A 133 -4.73 18.63 20.54
N PRO A 134 -6.03 18.94 20.55
CA PRO A 134 -7.07 17.94 20.26
C PRO A 134 -6.93 17.32 18.85
N SER A 135 -6.57 18.12 17.85
CA SER A 135 -6.34 17.63 16.49
C SER A 135 -5.02 16.84 16.38
N ALA A 136 -4.03 17.12 17.24
CA ALA A 136 -2.77 16.41 17.28
C ALA A 136 -2.94 14.99 17.86
N GLU A 137 -3.81 14.81 18.86
CA GLU A 137 -4.17 13.48 19.37
C GLU A 137 -4.85 12.63 18.30
N ALA A 138 -5.85 13.20 17.61
CA ALA A 138 -6.48 12.56 16.47
C ALA A 138 -5.46 12.22 15.37
N LEU A 139 -4.58 13.17 15.02
CA LEU A 139 -3.53 12.98 14.02
C LEU A 139 -2.57 11.84 14.40
N GLN A 140 -2.15 11.73 15.66
CA GLN A 140 -1.28 10.64 16.09
C GLN A 140 -1.91 9.28 15.83
N HIS A 141 -3.20 9.12 16.16
CA HIS A 141 -3.95 7.92 15.86
C HIS A 141 -3.98 7.64 14.34
N PHE A 142 -4.28 8.63 13.51
CA PHE A 142 -4.33 8.43 12.05
C PHE A 142 -2.96 8.23 11.38
N VAL A 143 -1.86 8.66 12.01
CA VAL A 143 -0.49 8.56 11.47
C VAL A 143 0.27 7.33 11.99
N LEU A 144 -0.02 6.83 13.19
CA LEU A 144 0.69 5.70 13.80
C LEU A 144 -0.22 4.50 14.12
N GLY A 145 -1.53 4.72 14.19
CA GLY A 145 -2.47 3.77 14.77
C GLY A 145 -2.27 3.60 16.28
N ASP A 146 -3.06 2.71 16.88
CA ASP A 146 -2.94 2.40 18.32
C ASP A 146 -1.84 1.38 18.63
N LYS A 147 -1.22 0.79 17.60
CA LYS A 147 -0.18 -0.24 17.75
C LYS A 147 1.19 0.30 17.34
N PRO A 148 2.19 0.32 18.25
CA PRO A 148 3.48 0.95 18.01
C PRO A 148 4.31 0.32 16.87
N ASP A 149 3.97 -0.90 16.45
CA ASP A 149 4.71 -1.66 15.43
C ASP A 149 4.11 -1.55 14.01
N MET A 150 2.96 -0.90 13.86
CA MET A 150 2.33 -0.73 12.55
C MET A 150 2.97 0.44 11.78
N ARG A 151 3.94 0.10 10.92
CA ARG A 151 4.70 1.09 10.14
C ARG A 151 4.36 1.16 8.65
N TYR A 152 3.44 0.33 8.16
CA TYR A 152 3.18 0.18 6.71
C TYR A 152 2.57 1.45 6.08
N ASP A 153 1.65 2.12 6.78
CA ASP A 153 0.91 3.29 6.27
C ASP A 153 1.55 4.64 6.63
N ILE A 154 2.64 4.62 7.41
CA ILE A 154 3.39 5.80 7.82
C ILE A 154 3.66 6.81 6.69
N PRO A 155 4.07 6.42 5.47
CA PRO A 155 4.41 7.42 4.45
C PRO A 155 3.20 8.16 3.85
N LYS A 156 1.95 7.73 4.10
CA LYS A 156 0.76 8.29 3.44
C LYS A 156 0.44 9.73 3.84
N ILE A 157 0.66 10.11 5.11
CA ILE A 157 0.39 11.47 5.58
C ILE A 157 1.46 12.46 5.10
N PRO A 158 2.76 12.15 5.20
CA PRO A 158 3.81 12.98 4.58
C PRO A 158 3.62 13.14 3.06
N GLU A 159 3.23 12.07 2.35
CA GLU A 159 2.85 12.14 0.94
C GLU A 159 1.68 13.11 0.71
N ALA A 160 0.63 13.03 1.54
CA ALA A 160 -0.52 13.90 1.42
C ALA A 160 -0.16 15.37 1.66
N ILE A 161 0.69 15.65 2.65
CA ILE A 161 1.26 16.98 2.85
C ILE A 161 1.94 17.42 1.56
N LEU A 162 2.87 16.62 1.01
CA LEU A 162 3.56 16.94 -0.24
C LEU A 162 2.58 17.24 -1.39
N ARG A 163 1.56 16.40 -1.62
CA ARG A 163 0.53 16.62 -2.65
C ARG A 163 -0.20 17.94 -2.43
N LEU A 164 -0.63 18.21 -1.20
CA LEU A 164 -1.34 19.45 -0.84
C LEU A 164 -0.46 20.70 -1.00
N ARG A 165 0.86 20.56 -0.81
CA ARG A 165 1.83 21.62 -1.06
C ARG A 165 2.03 21.91 -2.55
N LEU A 166 1.78 20.94 -3.41
CA LEU A 166 1.96 21.06 -4.87
C LEU A 166 0.66 21.34 -5.63
N LEU A 167 -0.46 21.56 -4.94
CA LEU A 167 -1.74 21.91 -5.56
C LEU A 167 -1.59 23.10 -6.51
N GLY A 168 -2.16 22.97 -7.70
CA GLY A 168 -2.13 24.00 -8.74
C GLY A 168 -0.76 24.21 -9.42
N SER A 169 0.30 23.48 -9.04
CA SER A 169 1.60 23.56 -9.73
C SER A 169 1.59 22.86 -11.09
N GLY A 170 0.61 21.98 -11.32
CA GLY A 170 0.58 21.09 -12.48
C GLY A 170 1.58 19.94 -12.43
N ALA A 171 2.37 19.81 -11.36
CA ALA A 171 3.34 18.73 -11.20
C ALA A 171 2.70 17.49 -10.54
N PRO A 172 2.61 16.34 -11.21
CA PRO A 172 2.08 15.13 -10.59
C PRO A 172 3.05 14.56 -9.54
N VAL A 173 2.48 14.11 -8.42
CA VAL A 173 3.19 13.26 -7.46
C VAL A 173 2.87 11.80 -7.76
N PHE A 174 3.91 11.02 -8.05
CA PHE A 174 3.84 9.56 -8.24
C PHE A 174 4.45 8.87 -7.03
N ARG A 175 3.61 8.16 -6.25
CA ARG A 175 4.13 7.32 -5.17
C ARG A 175 4.68 6.02 -5.73
N VAL A 176 5.86 5.65 -5.27
CA VAL A 176 6.56 4.43 -5.67
C VAL A 176 7.07 3.74 -4.41
N ASP A 177 6.96 2.41 -4.34
CA ASP A 177 7.53 1.66 -3.22
C ASP A 177 9.06 1.75 -3.25
N GLN A 178 9.68 1.72 -2.07
CA GLN A 178 11.12 1.86 -1.96
C GLN A 178 11.85 0.77 -2.76
N ASP A 179 11.31 -0.44 -2.83
CA ASP A 179 11.90 -1.62 -3.48
C ASP A 179 11.65 -1.68 -5.01
N VAL A 180 11.03 -0.63 -5.56
CA VAL A 180 11.03 -0.34 -7.00
C VAL A 180 12.22 0.56 -7.38
N ILE A 181 12.69 1.39 -6.44
CA ILE A 181 13.83 2.32 -6.64
C ILE A 181 15.12 1.74 -6.03
N PHE A 182 15.12 1.53 -4.72
CA PHE A 182 16.24 1.03 -3.94
C PHE A 182 16.10 -0.48 -3.79
N ARG A 183 16.89 -1.22 -4.53
CA ARG A 183 16.92 -2.68 -4.48
C ARG A 183 18.24 -3.17 -3.88
N GLU A 184 18.23 -4.33 -3.25
CA GLU A 184 19.46 -4.95 -2.76
C GLU A 184 20.21 -5.65 -3.91
N ASP A 185 19.47 -6.20 -4.88
CA ASP A 185 20.06 -6.76 -6.10
C ASP A 185 20.76 -5.68 -6.93
N ASP A 186 21.86 -6.01 -7.62
CA ASP A 186 22.63 -5.07 -8.44
C ASP A 186 21.93 -4.70 -9.78
N GLN A 187 20.60 -4.87 -9.85
CA GLN A 187 19.81 -4.51 -11.03
C GLN A 187 19.79 -2.99 -11.23
N ARG A 188 19.91 -2.56 -12.49
CA ARG A 188 19.93 -1.15 -12.85
C ARG A 188 18.50 -0.59 -12.95
N LEU A 189 18.31 0.71 -12.68
CA LEU A 189 16.99 1.34 -12.69
C LEU A 189 16.29 1.34 -14.08
N ASP A 190 17.04 1.25 -15.18
CA ASP A 190 16.45 1.13 -16.53
C ASP A 190 15.85 -0.26 -16.77
N GLU A 191 16.41 -1.29 -16.15
CA GLU A 191 15.92 -2.68 -16.27
C GLU A 191 14.63 -2.91 -15.49
N THR A 192 14.30 -2.04 -14.53
CA THR A 192 13.07 -2.16 -13.72
C THR A 192 11.82 -1.61 -14.42
N GLY A 193 11.95 -0.98 -15.60
CA GLY A 193 10.86 -0.33 -16.33
C GLY A 193 10.54 1.09 -15.83
N LEU A 194 11.27 1.61 -14.84
CA LEU A 194 11.01 2.87 -14.16
C LEU A 194 10.91 4.08 -15.11
N PHE A 195 11.84 4.19 -16.06
CA PHE A 195 11.88 5.29 -17.05
C PHE A 195 10.64 5.31 -17.95
N SER A 196 10.24 4.14 -18.47
CA SER A 196 9.07 4.00 -19.32
C SER A 196 7.77 4.30 -18.55
N ALA A 197 7.71 3.88 -17.28
CA ALA A 197 6.58 4.16 -16.40
C ALA A 197 6.42 5.66 -16.14
N VAL A 198 7.50 6.40 -15.88
CA VAL A 198 7.47 7.88 -15.73
C VAL A 198 6.82 8.52 -16.97
N GLY A 199 7.34 8.25 -18.16
CA GLY A 199 6.84 8.87 -19.40
C GLY A 199 5.38 8.52 -19.69
N SER A 200 4.97 7.28 -19.40
CA SER A 200 3.59 6.83 -19.60
C SER A 200 2.62 7.48 -18.59
N CYS A 201 3.01 7.55 -17.31
CA CYS A 201 2.21 8.18 -16.26
C CYS A 201 2.10 9.70 -16.45
N LEU A 202 3.18 10.36 -16.89
CA LEU A 202 3.16 11.78 -17.26
C LEU A 202 2.14 12.06 -18.39
N LYS A 203 2.21 11.30 -19.49
CA LYS A 203 1.24 11.41 -20.59
C LYS A 203 -0.19 11.18 -20.12
N ALA A 204 -0.40 10.20 -19.24
CA ALA A 204 -1.70 9.87 -18.69
C ALA A 204 -2.25 10.97 -17.77
N TYR A 205 -1.37 11.65 -17.02
CA TYR A 205 -1.72 12.80 -16.18
C TYR A 205 -2.05 14.03 -17.04
N GLU A 206 -1.17 14.40 -17.98
CA GLU A 206 -1.39 15.52 -18.90
C GLU A 206 -2.65 15.34 -19.74
N GLY A 207 -2.90 14.12 -20.23
CA GLY A 207 -4.10 13.79 -20.99
C GLY A 207 -5.39 14.05 -20.20
N ARG A 208 -5.39 13.76 -18.89
CA ARG A 208 -6.52 14.03 -18.00
C ARG A 208 -6.66 15.52 -17.68
N LEU A 209 -5.57 16.23 -17.40
CA LEU A 209 -5.62 17.66 -17.12
C LEU A 209 -6.07 18.52 -18.31
N ARG A 210 -5.81 18.06 -19.54
CA ARG A 210 -6.24 18.77 -20.76
C ARG A 210 -7.73 18.63 -21.04
N ASP A 211 -8.39 17.63 -20.48
CA ASP A 211 -9.84 17.47 -20.62
C ASP A 211 -10.55 18.30 -19.55
N THR A 212 -11.25 19.36 -19.98
CA THR A 212 -11.95 20.28 -19.07
C THR A 212 -13.09 19.63 -18.30
N ASN A 213 -13.54 18.44 -18.70
CA ASN A 213 -14.58 17.70 -18.00
C ASN A 213 -14.01 16.80 -16.90
N VAL A 214 -12.67 16.62 -16.83
CA VAL A 214 -12.01 15.80 -15.82
C VAL A 214 -11.49 16.68 -14.68
N SER A 215 -12.19 16.65 -13.56
CA SER A 215 -11.82 17.34 -12.32
C SER A 215 -11.07 16.45 -11.32
N THR A 216 -11.46 15.18 -11.25
CA THR A 216 -10.98 14.25 -10.22
C THR A 216 -10.73 12.88 -10.84
N PHE A 217 -9.52 12.38 -10.57
CA PHE A 217 -9.06 11.06 -11.00
C PHE A 217 -8.02 10.51 -10.03
N VAL A 218 -7.87 9.19 -10.05
CA VAL A 218 -6.81 8.42 -9.40
C VAL A 218 -6.37 7.35 -10.39
N PHE A 219 -5.06 7.17 -10.58
CA PHE A 219 -4.52 6.08 -11.38
C PHE A 219 -3.17 5.58 -10.86
N SER A 220 -2.72 4.43 -11.34
CA SER A 220 -1.38 3.90 -11.10
C SER A 220 -0.81 3.22 -12.35
N ALA A 221 0.50 2.99 -12.36
CA ALA A 221 1.12 1.99 -13.21
C ALA A 221 0.76 0.56 -12.73
N SER A 222 1.29 -0.43 -13.43
CA SER A 222 1.13 -1.86 -13.14
C SER A 222 2.45 -2.46 -12.65
N TYR A 223 2.39 -3.60 -11.99
CA TYR A 223 3.55 -4.48 -11.94
C TYR A 223 3.68 -5.31 -13.22
N ASN A 224 4.88 -5.83 -13.45
CA ASN A 224 5.24 -6.50 -14.68
C ASN A 224 4.49 -7.82 -14.84
N THR A 225 3.29 -7.77 -15.43
CA THR A 225 2.47 -8.96 -15.72
C THR A 225 2.91 -9.69 -16.98
N ARG A 226 3.71 -9.04 -17.85
CA ARG A 226 4.20 -9.62 -19.11
C ARG A 226 5.13 -10.80 -18.89
N VAL A 227 5.86 -10.84 -17.76
CA VAL A 227 6.71 -11.99 -17.41
C VAL A 227 5.92 -13.29 -17.34
N LEU A 228 4.61 -13.26 -17.10
CA LEU A 228 3.77 -14.47 -17.10
C LEU A 228 3.36 -14.93 -18.50
N THR A 229 3.34 -14.03 -19.48
CA THR A 229 2.95 -14.34 -20.86
C THR A 229 4.17 -14.60 -21.75
N GLU A 230 5.37 -14.32 -21.27
CA GLU A 230 6.64 -14.63 -21.91
C GLU A 230 7.11 -16.06 -21.60
N LEU A 231 7.98 -16.63 -22.44
CA LEU A 231 8.57 -17.96 -22.22
C LEU A 231 9.60 -17.88 -21.09
N GLN A 232 9.16 -18.08 -19.85
CA GLN A 232 10.08 -18.16 -18.71
C GLN A 232 10.68 -19.55 -18.58
N PRO A 233 11.99 -19.68 -18.28
CA PRO A 233 12.55 -20.92 -17.77
C PRO A 233 11.75 -21.39 -16.54
N LYS A 234 11.62 -22.72 -16.36
CA LYS A 234 10.89 -23.28 -15.21
C LYS A 234 11.41 -22.76 -13.86
N THR A 235 12.71 -22.46 -13.79
CA THR A 235 13.43 -21.97 -12.60
C THR A 235 13.10 -20.53 -12.20
N GLU A 236 12.36 -19.79 -13.03
CA GLU A 236 11.99 -18.38 -12.76
C GLU A 236 10.48 -18.21 -12.58
N ARG A 237 9.72 -19.31 -12.54
CA ARG A 237 8.25 -19.28 -12.59
C ARG A 237 7.64 -18.70 -11.31
N PHE A 238 8.15 -19.04 -10.13
CA PHE A 238 7.69 -18.43 -8.88
C PHE A 238 8.01 -16.93 -8.86
N ALA A 239 9.22 -16.53 -9.27
CA ALA A 239 9.60 -15.13 -9.37
C ALA A 239 8.66 -14.35 -10.32
N ALA A 240 8.33 -14.92 -11.48
CA ALA A 240 7.41 -14.31 -12.44
C ALA A 240 6.01 -14.05 -11.82
N TRP A 241 5.44 -15.00 -11.09
CA TRP A 241 4.19 -14.78 -10.33
C TRP A 241 4.36 -13.73 -9.24
N GLY A 242 5.51 -13.72 -8.56
CA GLY A 242 5.84 -12.75 -7.52
C GLY A 242 5.92 -11.32 -8.05
N TRP A 243 6.40 -11.14 -9.28
CA TRP A 243 6.50 -9.84 -9.93
C TRP A 243 5.20 -9.38 -10.59
N ALA A 244 4.31 -10.28 -10.99
CA ALA A 244 3.14 -9.93 -11.80
C ALA A 244 2.03 -9.21 -11.03
N PHE A 245 1.77 -9.62 -9.80
CA PHE A 245 0.64 -9.12 -9.02
C PHE A 245 1.12 -8.49 -7.73
N ALA A 246 0.36 -7.50 -7.25
CA ALA A 246 0.73 -6.84 -6.02
C ALA A 246 0.27 -7.61 -4.76
N THR A 247 -0.82 -8.40 -4.85
CA THR A 247 -1.09 -9.55 -3.96
C THR A 247 -0.14 -10.70 -4.26
N ARG A 248 0.40 -11.34 -3.22
CA ARG A 248 1.28 -12.50 -3.32
C ARG A 248 0.48 -13.79 -3.47
N MET A 249 1.06 -14.76 -4.17
CA MET A 249 0.50 -16.07 -4.46
C MET A 249 0.73 -17.13 -3.37
N HIS A 250 1.48 -16.82 -2.31
CA HIS A 250 1.77 -17.77 -1.21
C HIS A 250 0.54 -18.50 -0.66
N PRO A 251 -0.64 -17.86 -0.49
CA PRO A 251 -1.84 -18.57 -0.05
C PRO A 251 -2.29 -19.71 -0.97
N ALA A 252 -1.94 -19.65 -2.25
CA ALA A 252 -2.31 -20.64 -3.26
C ALA A 252 -1.27 -21.76 -3.44
N LEU A 253 -0.15 -21.72 -2.71
CA LEU A 253 0.84 -22.79 -2.75
C LEU A 253 0.26 -24.07 -2.17
N VAL A 254 0.60 -25.21 -2.78
CA VAL A 254 0.21 -26.54 -2.29
C VAL A 254 0.90 -26.80 -0.95
N VAL A 255 0.16 -27.36 0.00
CA VAL A 255 0.65 -27.74 1.32
C VAL A 255 1.11 -29.19 1.30
N ARG A 256 2.38 -29.41 1.66
CA ARG A 256 2.97 -30.75 1.88
C ARG A 256 3.45 -30.85 3.32
N LEU A 257 2.61 -31.43 4.18
CA LEU A 257 2.80 -31.40 5.64
C LEU A 257 4.14 -32.01 6.08
N ASP A 258 4.51 -33.18 5.54
CA ASP A 258 5.77 -33.85 5.89
C ASP A 258 7.00 -33.01 5.56
N GLU A 259 6.96 -32.31 4.42
CA GLU A 259 8.06 -31.44 3.98
C GLU A 259 8.15 -30.19 4.85
N ILE A 260 7.01 -29.56 5.16
CA ILE A 260 6.92 -28.43 6.09
C ILE A 260 7.46 -28.81 7.46
N GLU A 261 7.06 -29.97 8.00
CA GLU A 261 7.53 -30.45 9.29
C GLU A 261 9.05 -30.63 9.31
N ARG A 262 9.61 -31.23 8.25
CA ARG A 262 11.05 -31.39 8.08
C ARG A 262 11.78 -30.03 8.06
N ILE A 263 11.26 -29.05 7.33
CA ILE A 263 11.86 -27.70 7.23
C ILE A 263 11.80 -26.99 8.59
N CYS A 264 10.67 -27.08 9.30
CA CYS A 264 10.50 -26.45 10.61
C CYS A 264 11.43 -27.03 11.69
N LYS A 265 11.87 -28.29 11.54
CA LYS A 265 12.85 -28.93 12.44
C LYS A 265 14.31 -28.53 12.16
N LEU A 266 14.60 -27.78 11.10
CA LEU A 266 15.97 -27.31 10.82
C LEU A 266 16.37 -26.23 11.83
N GLU A 267 17.51 -26.44 12.50
CA GLU A 267 18.02 -25.51 13.52
C GLU A 267 18.73 -24.30 12.92
N LYS A 268 19.45 -24.48 11.80
CA LYS A 268 20.20 -23.39 11.17
C LYS A 268 19.30 -22.54 10.29
N LYS A 269 19.26 -21.24 10.58
CA LYS A 269 18.47 -20.27 9.81
C LYS A 269 18.78 -20.29 8.30
N SER A 270 20.05 -20.33 7.91
CA SER A 270 20.44 -20.35 6.49
C SER A 270 19.95 -21.59 5.75
N GLU A 271 19.99 -22.76 6.40
CA GLU A 271 19.47 -24.01 5.85
C GLU A 271 17.93 -23.96 5.75
N LYS A 272 17.26 -23.42 6.77
CA LYS A 272 15.80 -23.22 6.77
C LYS A 272 15.35 -22.26 5.66
N ASP A 273 16.05 -21.14 5.47
CA ASP A 273 15.75 -20.14 4.42
C ASP A 273 15.94 -20.73 3.00
N ALA A 274 17.01 -21.50 2.78
CA ALA A 274 17.25 -22.20 1.52
C ALA A 274 16.20 -23.28 1.25
N ALA A 275 15.79 -24.01 2.29
CA ALA A 275 14.77 -25.05 2.17
C ALA A 275 13.38 -24.45 1.86
N TRP A 276 13.02 -23.33 2.47
CA TRP A 276 11.79 -22.60 2.10
C TRP A 276 11.81 -22.09 0.67
N SER A 277 12.97 -21.58 0.21
CA SER A 277 13.13 -21.14 -1.18
C SER A 277 12.92 -22.30 -2.17
N THR A 278 13.41 -23.49 -1.84
CA THR A 278 13.17 -24.71 -2.64
C THR A 278 11.71 -25.16 -2.58
N TYR A 279 11.10 -25.10 -1.39
CA TYR A 279 9.71 -25.47 -1.17
C TYR A 279 8.77 -24.66 -2.06
N VAL A 280 8.88 -23.32 -2.05
CA VAL A 280 7.94 -22.46 -2.78
C VAL A 280 7.95 -22.67 -4.29
N GLU A 281 9.12 -22.96 -4.87
CA GLU A 281 9.25 -23.30 -6.29
C GLU A 281 8.56 -24.63 -6.59
N SER A 282 8.79 -25.65 -5.75
CA SER A 282 8.22 -26.98 -5.98
C SER A 282 6.73 -27.09 -5.64
N ALA A 283 6.22 -26.23 -4.74
CA ALA A 283 4.82 -26.18 -4.29
C ALA A 283 3.93 -25.33 -5.21
N LEU A 284 4.50 -24.75 -6.27
CA LEU A 284 3.80 -23.93 -7.25
C LEU A 284 2.87 -24.79 -8.12
N ASN A 285 1.58 -24.45 -8.14
CA ASN A 285 0.60 -25.02 -9.05
C ASN A 285 -0.16 -23.89 -9.76
N ASP A 286 0.14 -23.67 -11.04
CA ASP A 286 -0.44 -22.58 -11.83
C ASP A 286 -1.96 -22.61 -11.91
N LYS A 287 -2.58 -23.79 -11.88
CA LYS A 287 -4.04 -23.92 -11.89
C LYS A 287 -4.63 -23.36 -10.60
N LEU A 288 -4.06 -23.72 -9.45
CA LEU A 288 -4.49 -23.19 -8.14
C LEU A 288 -4.21 -21.70 -8.02
N ILE A 289 -3.09 -21.21 -8.56
CA ILE A 289 -2.79 -19.77 -8.57
C ILE A 289 -3.76 -19.01 -9.48
N CYS A 290 -4.10 -19.56 -10.66
CA CYS A 290 -5.15 -19.00 -11.51
C CYS A 290 -6.48 -18.94 -10.77
N GLN A 291 -6.90 -20.02 -10.10
CA GLN A 291 -8.13 -20.04 -9.30
C GLN A 291 -8.10 -19.00 -8.17
N TRP A 292 -6.97 -18.85 -7.49
CA TRP A 292 -6.76 -17.87 -6.43
C TRP A 292 -7.00 -16.45 -6.92
N TYR A 293 -6.37 -16.05 -8.03
CA TYR A 293 -6.56 -14.71 -8.60
C TYR A 293 -7.89 -14.56 -9.37
N GLY A 294 -8.56 -15.66 -9.72
CA GLY A 294 -9.72 -15.65 -10.59
C GLY A 294 -9.37 -15.56 -12.08
N LEU A 295 -8.19 -16.02 -12.50
CA LEU A 295 -7.76 -16.03 -13.90
C LEU A 295 -8.37 -17.21 -14.67
N ASN A 296 -8.69 -16.99 -15.94
CA ASN A 296 -9.12 -18.03 -16.86
C ASN A 296 -7.94 -18.92 -17.24
N GLU A 297 -7.89 -20.13 -16.70
CA GLU A 297 -6.80 -21.08 -16.92
C GLU A 297 -6.57 -21.41 -18.41
N SER A 298 -7.65 -21.59 -19.19
CA SER A 298 -7.55 -21.94 -20.60
C SER A 298 -6.91 -20.82 -21.43
N ARG A 299 -7.16 -19.56 -21.06
CA ARG A 299 -6.58 -18.37 -21.67
C ARG A 299 -5.15 -18.16 -21.20
N PHE A 300 -4.90 -18.36 -19.91
CA PHE A 300 -3.56 -18.30 -19.36
C PHE A 300 -2.59 -19.29 -20.03
N ARG A 301 -3.04 -20.52 -20.32
CA ARG A 301 -2.26 -21.50 -21.10
C ARG A 301 -1.95 -21.03 -22.53
N LYS A 302 -2.77 -20.15 -23.09
CA LYS A 302 -2.55 -19.46 -24.37
C LYS A 302 -1.79 -18.14 -24.22
N ARG A 303 -1.26 -17.85 -23.02
CA ARG A 303 -0.52 -16.63 -22.65
C ARG A 303 -1.38 -15.37 -22.74
N GLU A 304 -2.67 -15.51 -22.45
CA GLU A 304 -3.60 -14.41 -22.34
C GLU A 304 -4.04 -14.27 -20.87
N LEU A 305 -3.79 -13.11 -20.28
CA LEU A 305 -4.25 -12.79 -18.93
C LEU A 305 -5.69 -12.27 -18.99
N GLN A 306 -6.66 -13.16 -18.76
CA GLN A 306 -8.08 -12.84 -18.69
C GLN A 306 -8.65 -13.28 -17.34
N VAL A 307 -9.45 -12.43 -16.70
CA VAL A 307 -10.13 -12.73 -15.43
C VAL A 307 -11.51 -13.36 -15.70
N ASP A 308 -11.91 -14.33 -14.87
CA ASP A 308 -13.26 -14.90 -14.81
C ASP A 308 -14.10 -14.11 -13.79
N PHE A 309 -15.26 -13.60 -14.22
CA PHE A 309 -15.97 -12.47 -13.60
C PHE A 309 -16.51 -12.71 -12.17
N LEU A 310 -16.45 -13.94 -11.65
CA LEU A 310 -17.08 -14.35 -10.40
C LEU A 310 -16.31 -15.47 -9.67
N LYS A 311 -14.97 -15.45 -9.72
CA LYS A 311 -14.15 -16.45 -9.01
C LYS A 311 -12.90 -15.83 -8.41
N GLY A 312 -12.36 -16.45 -7.37
CA GLY A 312 -11.09 -16.05 -6.76
C GLY A 312 -11.14 -14.65 -6.14
N LEU A 313 -9.99 -14.01 -6.01
CA LEU A 313 -9.84 -12.73 -5.32
C LEU A 313 -10.72 -11.61 -5.88
N VAL A 314 -10.97 -11.59 -7.19
CA VAL A 314 -11.81 -10.55 -7.81
C VAL A 314 -13.25 -10.55 -7.28
N GLU A 315 -13.75 -11.71 -6.85
CA GLU A 315 -15.10 -11.83 -6.30
C GLU A 315 -15.22 -11.18 -4.91
N VAL A 316 -14.14 -11.24 -4.13
CA VAL A 316 -14.15 -10.82 -2.71
C VAL A 316 -13.34 -9.58 -2.39
N GLY A 317 -12.50 -9.09 -3.30
CA GLY A 317 -11.63 -7.94 -3.07
C GLY A 317 -11.19 -7.27 -4.37
N ALA A 318 -9.95 -6.77 -4.39
CA ALA A 318 -9.38 -6.03 -5.51
C ALA A 318 -9.21 -6.90 -6.78
N HIS A 319 -9.42 -6.29 -7.94
CA HIS A 319 -9.23 -6.94 -9.22
C HIS A 319 -7.73 -7.02 -9.55
N PRO A 320 -7.16 -8.22 -9.80
CA PRO A 320 -5.72 -8.41 -9.90
C PRO A 320 -5.09 -7.65 -11.06
N THR A 321 -5.86 -7.36 -12.12
CA THR A 321 -5.35 -6.69 -13.33
C THR A 321 -5.85 -5.26 -13.56
N THR A 322 -6.69 -4.68 -12.70
CA THR A 322 -7.27 -3.35 -12.96
C THR A 322 -7.31 -2.46 -11.73
N SER A 323 -7.17 -3.02 -10.52
CA SER A 323 -7.07 -2.23 -9.30
C SER A 323 -5.77 -1.44 -9.25
N VAL A 324 -5.86 -0.22 -8.71
CA VAL A 324 -4.70 0.65 -8.50
C VAL A 324 -3.70 0.01 -7.54
N ILE A 325 -2.42 0.32 -7.74
CA ILE A 325 -1.31 -0.21 -6.94
C ILE A 325 -0.54 0.94 -6.34
N SER A 326 -0.52 0.97 -5.00
CA SER A 326 0.12 1.99 -4.18
C SER A 326 1.59 2.23 -4.51
N GLY A 327 2.33 1.13 -4.68
CA GLY A 327 3.77 1.08 -4.94
C GLY A 327 4.19 1.24 -6.39
N ALA A 328 3.23 1.38 -7.31
CA ALA A 328 3.48 1.46 -8.74
C ALA A 328 2.95 2.77 -9.30
N PHE A 329 3.60 3.90 -9.00
CA PHE A 329 3.25 5.21 -9.53
C PHE A 329 1.81 5.66 -9.21
N LEU A 330 1.34 5.44 -7.98
CA LEU A 330 0.02 5.95 -7.62
C LEU A 330 -0.01 7.47 -7.74
N CYS A 331 -0.98 7.96 -8.51
CA CYS A 331 -1.24 9.36 -8.77
C CYS A 331 -2.66 9.72 -8.33
N LEU A 332 -2.77 10.79 -7.56
CA LEU A 332 -4.04 11.42 -7.19
C LEU A 332 -4.06 12.82 -7.79
N SER A 333 -5.17 13.18 -8.42
CA SER A 333 -5.48 14.57 -8.78
C SER A 333 -5.65 15.47 -7.55
N ASP A 334 -5.60 16.78 -7.78
CA ASP A 334 -5.86 17.81 -6.77
C ASP A 334 -7.23 17.61 -6.11
N GLY A 335 -8.28 17.34 -6.91
CA GLY A 335 -9.61 17.01 -6.38
C GLY A 335 -9.60 15.79 -5.47
N ALA A 336 -8.93 14.70 -5.89
CA ALA A 336 -8.92 13.45 -5.11
C ALA A 336 -8.25 13.60 -3.74
N ILE A 337 -7.17 14.39 -3.62
CA ILE A 337 -6.52 14.60 -2.32
C ILE A 337 -7.27 15.60 -1.43
N LEU A 338 -8.05 16.52 -2.04
CA LEU A 338 -8.89 17.46 -1.30
C LEU A 338 -10.16 16.80 -0.77
N ASP A 339 -10.78 15.91 -1.54
CA ASP A 339 -12.06 15.29 -1.21
C ASP A 339 -11.96 14.28 -0.06
N LEU A 340 -10.87 13.49 -0.02
CA LEU A 340 -10.70 12.42 0.97
C LEU A 340 -9.29 12.39 1.58
N PRO A 341 -9.18 12.20 2.91
CA PRO A 341 -7.89 11.97 3.55
C PRO A 341 -7.23 10.69 3.03
N PRO A 342 -5.92 10.49 3.23
CA PRO A 342 -5.28 9.20 2.97
C PRO A 342 -5.92 8.10 3.79
N PHE A 343 -6.04 6.91 3.21
CA PHE A 343 -6.47 5.70 3.91
C PHE A 343 -5.28 5.19 4.74
N SER A 344 -5.13 5.62 6.00
CA SER A 344 -3.91 5.37 6.79
C SER A 344 -4.17 4.84 8.21
N ASN A 345 -3.31 3.90 8.63
CA ASN A 345 -3.09 3.41 10.00
C ASN A 345 -4.34 2.97 10.74
N PHE A 346 -5.05 2.02 10.13
CA PHE A 346 -6.04 1.23 10.85
C PHE A 346 -5.37 0.46 11.98
N ARG A 347 -6.10 0.12 13.04
CA ARG A 347 -5.59 -0.69 14.17
C ARG A 347 -5.11 -2.08 13.72
N ARG A 348 -5.54 -2.50 12.53
CA ARG A 348 -5.10 -3.72 11.82
C ARG A 348 -4.53 -3.33 10.46
N ASN A 349 -3.45 -4.00 10.06
CA ASN A 349 -2.92 -3.83 8.71
C ASN A 349 -3.96 -4.34 7.68
N VAL A 350 -4.46 -3.45 6.84
CA VAL A 350 -5.41 -3.76 5.76
C VAL A 350 -4.63 -3.82 4.45
N MET A 351 -4.10 -5.00 4.17
CA MET A 351 -3.16 -5.18 3.07
C MET A 351 -3.84 -5.08 1.69
N TRP A 352 -3.14 -4.46 0.75
CA TRP A 352 -3.36 -4.43 -0.71
C TRP A 352 -4.72 -3.99 -1.23
N ILE A 353 -5.62 -3.63 -0.33
CA ILE A 353 -6.91 -3.07 -0.68
C ILE A 353 -6.91 -1.60 -0.32
N ASP A 354 -6.28 -1.11 0.75
CA ASP A 354 -6.21 0.31 1.14
C ASP A 354 -6.28 1.40 0.03
N ASP A 355 -5.39 1.40 -0.96
CA ASP A 355 -5.44 2.41 -2.03
C ASP A 355 -6.45 2.07 -3.13
N HIS A 356 -6.76 0.79 -3.32
CA HIS A 356 -7.95 0.36 -4.08
C HIS A 356 -9.25 0.71 -3.33
N LEU A 357 -9.27 0.72 -1.99
CA LEU A 357 -10.38 1.15 -1.14
C LEU A 357 -10.53 2.65 -1.32
N LYS A 358 -9.43 3.41 -1.31
CA LYS A 358 -9.46 4.84 -1.61
C LYS A 358 -10.02 5.09 -3.02
N TYR A 359 -9.51 4.41 -4.05
CA TYR A 359 -10.05 4.51 -5.40
C TYR A 359 -11.54 4.14 -5.44
N SER A 360 -11.92 3.01 -4.88
CA SER A 360 -13.30 2.53 -4.84
C SER A 360 -14.20 3.48 -4.07
N LEU A 361 -13.72 4.09 -3.00
CA LEU A 361 -14.47 5.06 -2.21
C LEU A 361 -14.70 6.35 -3.00
N HIS A 362 -13.70 6.86 -3.71
CA HIS A 362 -13.92 7.98 -4.64
C HIS A 362 -14.95 7.64 -5.72
N ARG A 363 -14.92 6.42 -6.29
CA ARG A 363 -15.92 5.97 -7.27
C ARG A 363 -17.31 5.92 -6.66
N GLU A 364 -17.46 5.29 -5.50
CA GLU A 364 -18.76 5.13 -4.81
C GLU A 364 -19.34 6.45 -4.30
N MET A 365 -18.48 7.40 -3.92
CA MET A 365 -18.89 8.76 -3.59
C MET A 365 -19.09 9.64 -4.83
N GLN A 366 -18.93 9.09 -6.03
CA GLN A 366 -19.11 9.77 -7.32
C GLN A 366 -18.17 10.97 -7.52
N HIS A 367 -16.98 10.94 -6.91
CA HIS A 367 -15.97 11.97 -7.10
C HIS A 367 -15.37 11.93 -8.52
N PHE A 368 -15.27 10.76 -9.13
CA PHE A 368 -14.70 10.63 -10.47
C PHE A 368 -15.63 11.19 -11.56
N THR A 369 -15.15 12.24 -12.22
CA THR A 369 -15.75 12.78 -13.44
C THR A 369 -15.28 12.01 -14.68
N SER A 370 -14.05 11.49 -14.67
CA SER A 370 -13.46 10.69 -15.75
C SER A 370 -14.24 9.40 -16.07
N ASP A 371 -14.83 8.73 -15.09
CA ASP A 371 -15.62 7.51 -15.29
C ASP A 371 -16.94 7.74 -16.05
N LYS A 372 -17.36 9.01 -16.20
CA LYS A 372 -18.57 9.42 -16.91
C LYS A 372 -18.29 9.90 -18.33
N LEU A 373 -17.01 9.95 -18.73
CA LEU A 373 -16.55 10.50 -20.00
C LEU A 373 -15.96 9.40 -20.88
N ASP A 374 -16.26 9.45 -22.18
CA ASP A 374 -15.68 8.55 -23.18
C ASP A 374 -14.26 9.03 -23.58
N LEU A 375 -13.37 9.10 -22.59
CA LEU A 375 -11.95 9.39 -22.83
C LEU A 375 -11.33 8.25 -23.64
N ARG A 376 -10.30 8.55 -24.44
CA ARG A 376 -9.57 7.52 -25.20
C ARG A 376 -9.18 6.35 -24.26
N PRO A 377 -9.39 5.08 -24.67
CA PRO A 377 -8.96 3.91 -23.91
C PRO A 377 -7.51 4.06 -23.41
N GLY A 378 -7.28 3.81 -22.12
CA GLY A 378 -5.98 4.01 -21.47
C GLY A 378 -5.84 5.33 -20.69
N LEU A 379 -6.60 6.37 -21.02
CA LEU A 379 -6.60 7.65 -20.29
C LEU A 379 -7.71 7.76 -19.23
N SER A 380 -8.71 6.89 -19.24
CA SER A 380 -9.70 6.78 -18.16
C SER A 380 -9.30 5.73 -17.11
N TYR A 381 -8.43 4.78 -17.46
CA TYR A 381 -8.17 3.61 -16.61
C TYR A 381 -7.48 3.97 -15.30
N SER A 382 -8.00 3.39 -14.23
CA SER A 382 -7.38 3.35 -12.91
C SER A 382 -5.98 2.73 -12.95
N ARG A 383 -5.75 1.73 -13.80
CA ARG A 383 -4.44 1.09 -13.96
C ARG A 383 -3.96 1.16 -15.40
N LEU A 384 -2.73 1.63 -15.59
CA LEU A 384 -2.11 1.77 -16.91
C LEU A 384 -1.37 0.46 -17.27
N ASP A 385 -1.85 -0.25 -18.27
CA ASP A 385 -1.25 -1.54 -18.68
C ASP A 385 0.09 -1.36 -19.41
N ALA A 386 0.30 -0.21 -20.05
CA ALA A 386 1.53 0.10 -20.77
C ALA A 386 2.68 0.54 -19.84
N ALA A 387 2.36 1.00 -18.62
CA ALA A 387 3.34 1.41 -17.62
C ALA A 387 3.56 0.26 -16.64
N MET A 388 4.71 -0.41 -16.73
CA MET A 388 5.05 -1.53 -15.85
C MET A 388 6.34 -1.26 -15.09
N VAL A 389 6.36 -1.63 -13.81
CA VAL A 389 7.56 -1.63 -12.98
C VAL A 389 7.79 -2.99 -12.33
N THR A 390 9.05 -3.34 -12.12
CA THR A 390 9.45 -4.54 -11.40
C THR A 390 9.76 -4.19 -9.94
N LYS A 391 9.05 -4.83 -9.01
CA LYS A 391 9.24 -4.69 -7.56
C LYS A 391 10.12 -5.82 -7.04
N ALA A 392 11.21 -5.49 -6.34
CA ALA A 392 11.96 -6.49 -5.58
C ALA A 392 11.11 -6.94 -4.39
N ARG A 393 10.98 -8.25 -4.18
CA ARG A 393 10.26 -8.79 -3.02
C ARG A 393 11.23 -9.58 -2.16
N PRO A 394 11.35 -9.27 -0.86
CA PRO A 394 12.18 -10.07 0.02
C PRO A 394 11.60 -11.49 0.15
N ASN A 395 12.50 -12.44 0.32
CA ASN A 395 12.17 -13.83 0.66
C ASN A 395 11.34 -13.87 1.94
N VAL A 396 10.38 -14.79 1.98
CA VAL A 396 9.57 -15.02 3.16
C VAL A 396 10.34 -15.92 4.11
N VAL A 397 10.64 -15.41 5.30
CA VAL A 397 11.15 -16.20 6.42
C VAL A 397 9.95 -16.81 7.14
N ASP A 398 10.02 -18.10 7.44
CA ASP A 398 8.95 -18.88 8.07
C ASP A 398 7.60 -18.76 7.33
N LEU A 399 7.51 -19.47 6.20
CA LEU A 399 6.38 -19.38 5.29
C LEU A 399 5.01 -19.62 5.97
N PRO A 400 4.80 -20.67 6.79
CA PRO A 400 3.53 -20.88 7.47
C PRO A 400 3.14 -19.72 8.39
N ALA A 401 4.07 -19.23 9.22
CA ALA A 401 3.81 -18.12 10.12
C ALA A 401 3.46 -16.85 9.34
N TYR A 402 4.23 -16.54 8.30
CA TYR A 402 3.94 -15.42 7.41
C TYR A 402 2.55 -15.51 6.78
N VAL A 403 2.19 -16.68 6.21
CA VAL A 403 0.92 -16.84 5.50
C VAL A 403 -0.28 -16.80 6.46
N PHE A 404 -0.23 -17.58 7.55
CA PHE A 404 -1.37 -17.76 8.45
C PHE A 404 -1.53 -16.67 9.49
N ALA A 405 -0.44 -16.17 10.06
CA ALA A 405 -0.50 -15.19 11.15
C ALA A 405 -0.52 -13.74 10.64
N SER A 406 -0.01 -13.49 9.43
CA SER A 406 0.12 -12.13 8.87
C SER A 406 -0.65 -11.95 7.57
N TYR A 407 -0.34 -12.71 6.51
CA TYR A 407 -0.80 -12.41 5.16
C TYR A 407 -2.30 -12.62 4.96
N LEU A 408 -2.83 -13.80 5.30
CA LEU A 408 -4.26 -14.12 5.13
C LEU A 408 -5.18 -13.25 6.00
N PRO A 409 -4.89 -13.03 7.30
CA PRO A 409 -5.70 -12.11 8.12
C PRO A 409 -5.75 -10.70 7.54
N THR A 410 -4.61 -10.14 7.14
CA THR A 410 -4.55 -8.77 6.59
C THR A 410 -5.28 -8.64 5.25
N LEU A 411 -5.28 -9.70 4.43
CA LEU A 411 -6.07 -9.77 3.21
C LEU A 411 -7.58 -9.87 3.51
N LEU A 412 -7.98 -10.67 4.51
CA LEU A 412 -9.37 -10.77 4.95
C LEU A 412 -9.93 -9.40 5.36
N TRP A 413 -9.19 -8.61 6.14
CA TRP A 413 -9.60 -7.26 6.53
C TRP A 413 -9.87 -6.37 5.31
N GLY A 414 -9.02 -6.48 4.29
CA GLY A 414 -9.25 -5.77 3.02
C GLY A 414 -10.53 -6.20 2.32
N THR A 415 -10.86 -7.49 2.29
CA THR A 415 -12.11 -7.97 1.66
C THR A 415 -13.37 -7.49 2.39
N ILE A 416 -13.30 -7.32 3.71
CA ILE A 416 -14.39 -6.77 4.52
C ILE A 416 -14.59 -5.29 4.19
N MET A 417 -13.51 -4.51 4.19
CA MET A 417 -13.57 -3.09 3.84
C MET A 417 -14.05 -2.85 2.40
N ASP A 418 -13.60 -3.67 1.45
CA ASP A 418 -14.02 -3.59 0.05
C ASP A 418 -15.53 -3.80 -0.07
N ASP A 419 -16.11 -4.71 0.70
CA ASP A 419 -17.56 -4.94 0.73
C ASP A 419 -18.35 -3.81 1.40
N TRP A 420 -17.78 -3.19 2.43
CA TRP A 420 -18.38 -2.01 3.07
C TRP A 420 -18.40 -0.80 2.13
N ILE A 421 -17.44 -0.70 1.20
CA ILE A 421 -17.30 0.39 0.24
C ILE A 421 -18.05 0.09 -1.05
N ALA A 422 -17.69 -0.98 -1.75
CA ALA A 422 -18.14 -1.33 -3.09
C ALA A 422 -18.66 -2.77 -3.14
N PRO A 423 -19.87 -3.03 -2.61
CA PRO A 423 -20.42 -4.39 -2.50
C PRO A 423 -20.72 -5.04 -3.86
N ASN A 424 -20.81 -4.26 -4.95
CA ASN A 424 -21.07 -4.77 -6.30
C ASN A 424 -19.74 -5.07 -7.03
N PRO A 425 -19.39 -6.35 -7.27
CA PRO A 425 -18.12 -6.71 -7.87
C PRO A 425 -17.97 -6.28 -9.34
N VAL A 426 -19.08 -6.07 -10.08
CA VAL A 426 -19.03 -5.73 -11.51
C VAL A 426 -18.30 -4.41 -11.77
N LEU A 427 -18.39 -3.46 -10.82
CA LEU A 427 -17.79 -2.13 -10.92
C LEU A 427 -16.26 -2.13 -10.76
N LYS A 428 -15.66 -3.27 -10.40
CA LYS A 428 -14.21 -3.45 -10.30
C LYS A 428 -13.56 -3.72 -11.66
N PHE A 429 -14.37 -4.08 -12.65
CA PHE A 429 -13.93 -4.36 -14.00
C PHE A 429 -14.06 -3.11 -14.86
N ARG A 430 -13.21 -3.03 -15.89
CA ARG A 430 -13.38 -2.01 -16.91
C ARG A 430 -14.57 -2.39 -17.79
N LEU A 431 -15.30 -1.39 -18.28
CA LEU A 431 -16.52 -1.62 -19.06
C LEU A 431 -16.27 -2.49 -20.30
N GLU A 432 -15.11 -2.36 -20.93
CA GLU A 432 -14.70 -3.13 -22.10
C GLU A 432 -14.37 -4.60 -21.79
N ASP A 433 -13.97 -4.91 -20.55
CA ASP A 433 -13.68 -6.27 -20.13
C ASP A 433 -14.97 -7.03 -19.83
N VAL A 434 -16.02 -6.31 -19.42
CA VAL A 434 -17.29 -6.91 -18.96
C VAL A 434 -18.12 -7.42 -20.13
N LYS A 435 -18.55 -8.68 -20.04
CA LYS A 435 -19.45 -9.30 -21.03
C LYS A 435 -20.83 -8.63 -21.08
N ASP A 436 -21.42 -8.39 -19.91
CA ASP A 436 -22.71 -7.69 -19.77
C ASP A 436 -22.50 -6.21 -19.44
N LYS A 437 -22.36 -5.41 -20.49
CA LYS A 437 -22.21 -3.95 -20.38
C LYS A 437 -23.44 -3.26 -19.78
N THR A 438 -24.62 -3.86 -19.90
CA THR A 438 -25.87 -3.29 -19.36
C THR A 438 -25.87 -3.36 -17.85
N SER A 439 -25.58 -4.55 -17.29
CA SER A 439 -25.46 -4.72 -15.83
C SER A 439 -24.40 -3.80 -15.22
N TRP A 440 -23.27 -3.62 -15.91
CA TRP A 440 -22.23 -2.68 -15.45
C TRP A 440 -22.75 -1.23 -15.40
N LYS A 441 -23.43 -0.77 -16.46
CA LYS A 441 -24.00 0.58 -16.51
C LYS A 441 -25.11 0.78 -15.47
N GLU A 442 -25.96 -0.22 -15.25
CA GLU A 442 -26.96 -0.21 -14.20
C GLU A 442 -26.34 -0.13 -12.81
N ALA A 443 -25.26 -0.86 -12.56
CA ALA A 443 -24.50 -0.75 -11.31
C ALA A 443 -23.92 0.66 -11.13
N GLN A 444 -23.43 1.28 -12.21
CA GLN A 444 -22.85 2.62 -12.18
C GLN A 444 -23.90 3.70 -11.82
N THR A 445 -25.16 3.53 -12.19
CA THR A 445 -26.24 4.47 -11.79
C THR A 445 -26.63 4.32 -10.31
N ARG A 446 -26.20 3.24 -9.65
CA ARG A 446 -26.47 2.92 -8.23
C ARG A 446 -25.24 3.07 -7.33
N LEU A 447 -24.26 3.85 -7.75
CA LEU A 447 -23.09 4.20 -6.92
C LEU A 447 -23.52 4.84 -5.60
N GLY A 448 -22.76 4.59 -4.54
CA GLY A 448 -23.03 5.13 -3.20
C GLY A 448 -23.99 4.27 -2.37
N THR A 449 -24.15 3.00 -2.76
CA THR A 449 -24.96 2.01 -2.04
C THR A 449 -24.16 1.23 -0.98
N GLY A 450 -22.83 1.36 -0.96
CA GLY A 450 -22.01 0.84 0.12
C GLY A 450 -22.29 1.54 1.46
N LEU A 451 -22.21 0.77 2.55
CA LEU A 451 -22.49 1.26 3.91
C LEU A 451 -21.60 2.45 4.28
N LEU A 452 -20.30 2.36 4.01
CA LEU A 452 -19.34 3.39 4.36
C LEU A 452 -19.50 4.67 3.50
N PRO A 453 -19.52 4.61 2.15
CA PRO A 453 -19.81 5.78 1.31
C PRO A 453 -21.13 6.46 1.65
N GLN A 454 -22.20 5.69 1.92
CA GLN A 454 -23.50 6.25 2.26
C GLN A 454 -23.44 7.05 3.57
N ALA A 455 -22.81 6.50 4.61
CA ALA A 455 -22.63 7.18 5.89
C ALA A 455 -21.75 8.43 5.75
N MET A 456 -20.67 8.35 4.96
CA MET A 456 -19.79 9.49 4.68
C MET A 456 -20.49 10.62 3.94
N LEU A 457 -21.23 10.32 2.87
CA LEU A 457 -22.00 11.31 2.11
C LEU A 457 -23.06 11.99 2.99
N ARG A 458 -23.71 11.23 3.89
CA ARG A 458 -24.64 11.79 4.87
C ARG A 458 -23.92 12.73 5.85
N ALA A 459 -22.82 12.27 6.44
CA ALA A 459 -22.05 13.05 7.41
C ALA A 459 -21.52 14.36 6.81
N LEU A 460 -20.99 14.31 5.58
CA LEU A 460 -20.52 15.49 4.84
C LEU A 460 -21.66 16.47 4.55
N ARG A 461 -22.84 15.98 4.15
CA ARG A 461 -24.02 16.82 3.92
C ARG A 461 -24.52 17.50 5.19
N GLU A 462 -24.51 16.79 6.31
CA GLU A 462 -24.98 17.29 7.60
C GLU A 462 -23.91 18.11 8.35
N GLY A 463 -22.65 18.03 7.93
CA GLY A 463 -21.50 18.63 8.63
C GLY A 463 -21.17 17.96 9.97
N ARG A 464 -21.80 16.82 10.29
CA ARG A 464 -21.64 16.07 11.55
C ARG A 464 -21.99 14.61 11.35
N PHE A 465 -21.51 13.73 12.24
CA PHE A 465 -21.81 12.30 12.17
C PHE A 465 -22.77 11.88 13.31
N THR A 466 -23.99 11.48 12.96
CA THR A 466 -25.12 11.28 13.89
C THR A 466 -25.58 9.83 14.05
N GLN A 467 -25.13 8.91 13.20
CA GLN A 467 -25.63 7.53 13.12
C GLN A 467 -24.53 6.49 13.37
N GLU A 468 -23.60 6.80 14.27
CA GLU A 468 -22.44 5.95 14.55
C GLU A 468 -22.86 4.52 14.98
N ASP A 469 -23.74 4.40 15.97
CA ASP A 469 -24.13 3.08 16.51
C ASP A 469 -24.86 2.21 15.47
N GLN A 470 -25.74 2.81 14.67
CA GLN A 470 -26.45 2.11 13.60
C GLN A 470 -25.47 1.63 12.52
N LEU A 471 -24.48 2.45 12.16
CA LEU A 471 -23.46 2.08 11.20
C LEU A 471 -22.61 0.92 11.75
N ARG A 472 -22.17 0.98 13.01
CA ARG A 472 -21.38 -0.08 13.65
C ARG A 472 -22.09 -1.44 13.57
N GLY A 473 -23.39 -1.48 13.90
CA GLY A 473 -24.18 -2.71 13.78
C GLY A 473 -24.26 -3.24 12.34
N SER A 474 -24.50 -2.34 11.37
CA SER A 474 -24.61 -2.71 9.95
C SER A 474 -23.30 -3.21 9.35
N LEU A 475 -22.18 -2.56 9.70
CA LEU A 475 -20.84 -2.97 9.27
C LEU A 475 -20.49 -4.36 9.82
N MET A 476 -20.80 -4.62 11.09
CA MET A 476 -20.57 -5.92 11.72
C MET A 476 -21.38 -7.04 11.06
N GLU A 477 -22.67 -6.82 10.83
CA GLU A 477 -23.52 -7.81 10.13
C GLU A 477 -22.96 -8.13 8.73
N ARG A 478 -22.53 -7.08 8.01
CA ARG A 478 -21.96 -7.23 6.67
C ARG A 478 -20.61 -7.97 6.72
N ALA A 479 -19.78 -7.72 7.73
CA ALA A 479 -18.52 -8.42 7.91
C ALA A 479 -18.70 -9.92 8.13
N VAL A 480 -19.67 -10.35 8.94
CA VAL A 480 -19.97 -11.79 9.14
C VAL A 480 -20.30 -12.46 7.81
N LYS A 481 -21.17 -11.84 7.01
CA LYS A 481 -21.55 -12.35 5.67
C LYS A 481 -20.33 -12.43 4.74
N ARG A 482 -19.47 -11.41 4.75
CA ARG A 482 -18.26 -11.37 3.94
C ARG A 482 -17.25 -12.43 4.37
N ILE A 483 -17.05 -12.64 5.66
CA ILE A 483 -16.17 -13.68 6.22
C ILE A 483 -16.67 -15.06 5.81
N GLN A 484 -17.98 -15.33 5.88
CA GLN A 484 -18.56 -16.59 5.39
C GLN A 484 -18.26 -16.81 3.90
N LYS A 485 -18.44 -15.78 3.08
CA LYS A 485 -18.14 -15.86 1.64
C LYS A 485 -16.66 -16.15 1.37
N VAL A 486 -15.75 -15.50 2.10
CA VAL A 486 -14.31 -15.76 2.00
C VAL A 486 -13.97 -17.18 2.46
N ARG A 487 -14.59 -17.64 3.54
CA ARG A 487 -14.45 -19.01 4.07
C ARG A 487 -14.83 -20.06 3.03
N GLU A 488 -15.97 -19.91 2.38
CA GLU A 488 -16.42 -20.80 1.30
C GLU A 488 -15.46 -20.78 0.11
N LEU A 489 -15.11 -19.57 -0.36
CA LEU A 489 -14.27 -19.40 -1.53
C LEU A 489 -12.86 -19.99 -1.31
N TRP A 490 -12.19 -19.59 -0.24
CA TRP A 490 -10.79 -19.99 0.01
C TRP A 490 -10.67 -21.45 0.46
N SER A 491 -11.64 -22.00 1.20
CA SER A 491 -11.64 -23.43 1.57
C SER A 491 -11.72 -24.35 0.34
N SER A 492 -12.38 -23.87 -0.73
CA SER A 492 -12.53 -24.59 -1.99
C SER A 492 -11.28 -24.59 -2.90
N LEU A 493 -10.22 -23.87 -2.52
CA LEU A 493 -8.99 -23.76 -3.31
C LEU A 493 -8.13 -25.04 -3.20
N ARG A 494 -8.48 -26.06 -3.99
CA ARG A 494 -7.88 -27.40 -4.01
C ARG A 494 -7.87 -28.01 -5.41
N ASP A 495 -6.93 -28.93 -5.66
CA ASP A 495 -6.82 -29.71 -6.90
C ASP A 495 -6.78 -31.21 -6.57
N GLY A 496 -7.91 -31.90 -6.74
CA GLY A 496 -8.06 -33.26 -6.23
C GLY A 496 -7.91 -33.30 -4.70
N SER A 497 -6.93 -34.06 -4.21
CA SER A 497 -6.57 -34.12 -2.79
C SER A 497 -5.59 -33.03 -2.35
N GLU A 498 -4.97 -32.31 -3.30
CA GLU A 498 -4.02 -31.25 -2.97
C GLU A 498 -4.74 -30.03 -2.41
N ARG A 499 -4.31 -29.55 -1.25
CA ARG A 499 -4.86 -28.38 -0.58
C ARG A 499 -3.81 -27.28 -0.49
N THR A 500 -4.29 -26.05 -0.44
CA THR A 500 -3.46 -24.85 -0.32
C THR A 500 -3.43 -24.29 1.09
N PHE A 501 -2.51 -23.37 1.38
CA PHE A 501 -2.51 -22.64 2.65
C PHE A 501 -3.87 -21.93 2.88
N ALA A 502 -4.40 -21.23 1.88
CA ALA A 502 -5.70 -20.58 1.96
C ALA A 502 -6.82 -21.57 2.32
N SER A 503 -6.80 -22.78 1.73
CA SER A 503 -7.79 -23.82 2.00
C SER A 503 -7.76 -24.32 3.45
N TYR A 504 -6.58 -24.58 4.02
CA TYR A 504 -6.46 -24.99 5.41
C TYR A 504 -6.89 -23.90 6.39
N TRP A 505 -6.50 -22.65 6.13
CA TRP A 505 -6.83 -21.52 6.99
C TRP A 505 -8.31 -21.17 6.95
N ALA A 506 -8.90 -21.09 5.76
CA ALA A 506 -10.34 -20.82 5.62
C ALA A 506 -11.19 -21.92 6.26
N ALA A 507 -10.75 -23.19 6.18
CA ALA A 507 -11.45 -24.30 6.84
C ALA A 507 -11.28 -24.32 8.38
N GLY A 508 -10.39 -23.52 8.96
CA GLY A 508 -10.13 -23.53 10.40
C GLY A 508 -9.39 -24.78 10.88
N GLU A 509 -8.59 -25.40 10.00
CA GLU A 509 -7.97 -26.72 10.23
C GLU A 509 -6.45 -26.66 10.46
N VAL A 510 -5.87 -25.45 10.50
CA VAL A 510 -4.42 -25.28 10.62
C VAL A 510 -3.90 -25.90 11.92
N ALA A 511 -4.55 -25.60 13.06
CA ALA A 511 -4.16 -26.12 14.37
C ALA A 511 -4.24 -27.65 14.49
N LYS A 512 -5.09 -28.30 13.70
CA LYS A 512 -5.24 -29.76 13.66
C LYS A 512 -4.20 -30.42 12.75
N SER A 513 -3.79 -29.73 11.69
CA SER A 513 -3.05 -30.35 10.58
C SER A 513 -1.56 -30.00 10.55
N PHE A 514 -1.19 -28.82 11.08
CA PHE A 514 0.18 -28.33 11.03
C PHE A 514 0.94 -28.67 12.32
N PRO A 515 2.25 -29.00 12.23
CA PRO A 515 3.08 -29.23 13.40
C PRO A 515 3.10 -28.00 14.33
N GLN A 516 3.01 -28.22 15.65
CA GLN A 516 3.02 -27.13 16.64
C GLN A 516 4.30 -26.27 16.55
N GLY A 517 5.43 -26.87 16.16
CA GLY A 517 6.71 -26.18 15.97
C GLY A 517 6.72 -25.16 14.82
N CYS A 518 5.68 -25.08 13.98
CA CYS A 518 5.57 -24.06 12.93
C CYS A 518 5.23 -22.66 13.47
N PHE A 519 4.87 -22.55 14.75
CA PHE A 519 4.30 -21.32 15.33
C PHE A 519 4.99 -20.94 16.66
N SER A 520 6.24 -21.38 16.86
CA SER A 520 6.85 -21.50 18.19
C SER A 520 7.16 -20.19 18.92
N ASP A 521 7.24 -19.03 18.26
CA ASP A 521 7.69 -17.80 18.93
C ASP A 521 6.93 -16.54 18.50
N ALA A 522 6.31 -15.88 19.48
CA ALA A 522 5.87 -14.46 19.45
C ALA A 522 4.71 -14.05 18.53
N HIS A 523 3.62 -14.83 18.44
CA HIS A 523 2.38 -14.34 17.81
C HIS A 523 1.24 -14.16 18.82
N ASP A 524 0.91 -12.88 19.06
CA ASP A 524 -0.35 -12.44 19.64
C ASP A 524 -1.51 -13.06 18.84
N ARG A 525 -2.34 -13.87 19.52
CA ARG A 525 -3.66 -14.39 19.10
C ARG A 525 -3.66 -15.60 18.14
N ARG A 526 -4.65 -16.45 18.40
CA ARG A 526 -5.05 -17.66 17.67
C ARG A 526 -5.47 -17.45 16.20
N LEU A 527 -5.22 -16.28 15.60
CA LEU A 527 -5.65 -15.94 14.22
C LEU A 527 -5.05 -16.88 13.17
N TRP A 528 -3.88 -17.44 13.44
CA TRP A 528 -3.23 -18.42 12.56
C TRP A 528 -4.04 -19.71 12.41
N SER A 529 -4.94 -20.03 13.36
CA SER A 529 -5.72 -21.26 13.35
C SER A 529 -6.78 -21.30 12.25
N GLY A 530 -7.20 -20.13 11.76
CA GLY A 530 -8.14 -20.00 10.65
C GLY A 530 -9.48 -19.36 11.00
N ILE A 531 -10.42 -19.46 10.07
CA ILE A 531 -11.78 -18.93 10.24
C ILE A 531 -12.65 -19.97 10.95
N ALA A 532 -13.21 -19.58 12.10
CA ALA A 532 -14.07 -20.41 12.96
C ALA A 532 -13.50 -21.84 13.20
N PRO A 533 -12.33 -21.97 13.85
CA PRO A 533 -11.67 -23.26 14.07
C PRO A 533 -12.59 -24.29 14.74
N GLY A 534 -12.54 -25.53 14.27
CA GLY A 534 -13.35 -26.63 14.79
C GLY A 534 -14.79 -26.69 14.29
N ARG A 535 -15.22 -25.75 13.44
CA ARG A 535 -16.50 -25.81 12.73
C ARG A 535 -16.30 -26.29 11.30
N GLU A 536 -17.23 -27.07 10.78
CA GLU A 536 -17.16 -27.50 9.38
C GLU A 536 -17.48 -26.32 8.45
N VAL A 537 -16.91 -26.30 7.24
CA VAL A 537 -17.13 -25.23 6.24
C VAL A 537 -18.62 -25.07 5.91
N LYS A 538 -19.39 -26.17 5.94
CA LYS A 538 -20.83 -26.18 5.69
C LYS A 538 -21.65 -25.50 6.79
N ASP A 539 -21.08 -25.30 7.97
CA ASP A 539 -21.75 -24.63 9.09
C ASP A 539 -21.71 -23.11 8.86
N VAL A 540 -22.84 -22.56 8.43
CA VAL A 540 -22.96 -21.14 8.08
C VAL A 540 -22.67 -20.24 9.29
N LEU A 541 -21.76 -19.29 9.12
CA LEU A 541 -21.54 -18.19 10.06
C LEU A 541 -22.61 -17.11 9.82
N SER A 542 -23.43 -16.83 10.83
CA SER A 542 -24.57 -15.90 10.71
C SER A 542 -24.62 -14.84 11.80
N ARG A 543 -23.87 -15.03 12.88
CA ARG A 543 -23.83 -14.14 14.05
C ARG A 543 -22.40 -13.78 14.41
N THR A 544 -22.22 -12.67 15.12
CA THR A 544 -20.91 -12.22 15.62
C THR A 544 -20.22 -13.24 16.53
N ALA A 545 -21.00 -13.95 17.36
CA ALA A 545 -20.50 -15.02 18.22
C ALA A 545 -19.86 -16.18 17.44
N ASP A 546 -20.18 -16.34 16.15
CA ASP A 546 -19.61 -17.38 15.31
C ASP A 546 -18.16 -17.07 14.88
N LEU A 547 -17.69 -15.82 15.07
CA LEU A 547 -16.38 -15.37 14.59
C LEU A 547 -15.21 -15.83 15.48
N GLY A 548 -15.46 -16.21 16.74
CA GLY A 548 -14.42 -16.61 17.68
C GLY A 548 -13.30 -15.57 17.79
N ASP A 549 -12.06 -15.99 17.56
CA ASP A 549 -10.87 -15.14 17.66
C ASP A 549 -10.80 -14.01 16.60
N LEU A 550 -11.67 -14.05 15.57
CA LEU A 550 -11.79 -12.98 14.58
C LEU A 550 -12.65 -11.80 15.06
N LEU A 551 -13.41 -11.95 16.16
CA LEU A 551 -14.33 -10.90 16.61
C LEU A 551 -13.62 -9.58 16.94
N ASP A 552 -12.58 -9.62 17.79
CA ASP A 552 -11.88 -8.39 18.20
C ASP A 552 -11.24 -7.65 17.03
N PRO A 553 -10.50 -8.31 16.10
CA PRO A 553 -10.01 -7.62 14.91
C PRO A 553 -11.10 -7.01 14.01
N VAL A 554 -12.29 -7.62 13.93
CA VAL A 554 -13.40 -7.06 13.15
C VAL A 554 -13.99 -5.84 13.88
N LEU A 555 -14.09 -5.87 15.21
CA LEU A 555 -14.48 -4.70 16.01
C LEU A 555 -13.49 -3.54 15.88
N ASP A 556 -12.19 -3.84 15.85
CA ASP A 556 -11.15 -2.85 15.55
C ASP A 556 -11.41 -2.22 14.17
N LEU A 557 -11.65 -3.03 13.14
CA LEU A 557 -11.91 -2.58 11.78
C LEU A 557 -13.19 -1.73 11.66
N VAL A 558 -14.26 -2.10 12.38
CA VAL A 558 -15.49 -1.30 12.46
C VAL A 558 -15.21 0.07 13.07
N THR A 559 -14.38 0.11 14.12
CA THR A 559 -13.99 1.36 14.78
C THR A 559 -13.14 2.21 13.83
N ASP A 560 -12.19 1.61 13.12
CA ASP A 560 -11.37 2.32 12.13
C ASP A 560 -12.21 2.92 10.99
N ALA A 561 -13.21 2.19 10.48
CA ALA A 561 -14.11 2.69 9.44
C ALA A 561 -14.94 3.89 9.92
N VAL A 562 -15.42 3.84 11.17
CA VAL A 562 -16.14 4.94 11.83
C VAL A 562 -15.23 6.15 12.05
N ASP A 563 -14.02 5.94 12.55
CA ASP A 563 -13.05 6.99 12.81
C ASP A 563 -12.59 7.66 11.51
N TYR A 564 -12.53 6.91 10.40
CA TYR A 564 -12.24 7.46 9.08
C TYR A 564 -13.31 8.47 8.60
N ILE A 565 -14.59 8.28 8.96
CA ILE A 565 -15.65 9.29 8.70
C ILE A 565 -15.35 10.57 9.46
N LYS A 566 -15.01 10.45 10.76
CA LYS A 566 -14.66 11.60 11.60
C LYS A 566 -13.44 12.33 11.04
N TRP A 567 -12.43 11.59 10.57
CA TRP A 567 -11.26 12.15 9.93
C TRP A 567 -11.60 12.92 8.65
N THR A 568 -12.50 12.37 7.84
CA THR A 568 -12.96 13.02 6.61
C THR A 568 -13.63 14.36 6.90
N LEU A 569 -14.37 14.48 8.01
CA LEU A 569 -14.99 15.76 8.41
C LEU A 569 -13.98 16.83 8.81
N VAL A 570 -12.84 16.45 9.41
CA VAL A 570 -11.79 17.39 9.83
C VAL A 570 -10.72 17.62 8.76
N TRP A 571 -10.70 16.79 7.72
CA TRP A 571 -9.71 16.87 6.63
C TRP A 571 -9.58 18.28 6.01
N PRO A 572 -10.67 19.04 5.74
CA PRO A 572 -10.55 20.41 5.24
C PRO A 572 -9.72 21.34 6.14
N GLN A 573 -9.80 21.16 7.47
CA GLN A 573 -9.01 21.96 8.42
C GLN A 573 -7.53 21.60 8.30
N PHE A 574 -7.20 20.31 8.19
CA PHE A 574 -5.82 19.87 7.96
C PHE A 574 -5.25 20.42 6.64
N VAL A 575 -6.06 20.41 5.57
CA VAL A 575 -5.69 21.02 4.28
C VAL A 575 -5.35 22.50 4.44
N GLN A 576 -6.16 23.26 5.19
CA GLN A 576 -5.87 24.69 5.44
C GLN A 576 -4.57 24.89 6.23
N ILE A 577 -4.29 24.04 7.22
CA ILE A 577 -3.03 24.08 7.97
C ILE A 577 -1.84 23.89 7.03
N VAL A 578 -1.87 22.87 6.17
CA VAL A 578 -0.81 22.61 5.18
C VAL A 578 -0.64 23.79 4.22
N ARG A 579 -1.74 24.39 3.77
CA ARG A 579 -1.71 25.53 2.84
C ARG A 579 -1.29 26.85 3.49
N SER A 580 -1.40 26.97 4.81
CA SER A 580 -0.96 28.17 5.55
C SER A 580 0.57 28.34 5.59
N VAL A 581 1.34 27.30 5.27
CA VAL A 581 2.80 27.35 5.19
C VAL A 581 3.22 28.07 3.91
N ARG A 582 4.20 28.98 3.94
CA ARG A 582 4.62 29.68 2.71
C ARG A 582 5.36 28.72 1.79
N GLN A 583 5.19 28.85 0.47
CA GLN A 583 5.92 28.04 -0.51
C GLN A 583 7.43 28.22 -0.36
N GLY A 584 8.17 27.12 -0.33
CA GLY A 584 9.60 27.08 -0.06
C GLY A 584 9.99 26.98 1.43
N GLU A 585 9.04 27.01 2.37
CA GLU A 585 9.33 26.75 3.79
C GLU A 585 9.38 25.26 4.12
N PHE A 586 8.60 24.43 3.42
CA PHE A 586 8.62 22.98 3.59
C PHE A 586 9.68 22.36 2.70
N ALA A 587 10.50 21.45 3.25
CA ALA A 587 11.61 20.82 2.55
C ALA A 587 11.19 20.00 1.31
N GLY A 588 9.92 19.59 1.24
CA GLY A 588 9.36 18.92 0.06
C GLY A 588 8.86 19.84 -1.06
N ASP A 589 8.78 21.15 -0.84
CA ASP A 589 8.31 22.08 -1.86
C ASP A 589 9.30 22.09 -3.06
N ILE A 590 8.77 22.17 -4.30
CA ILE A 590 9.62 22.26 -5.51
C ILE A 590 10.48 23.54 -5.48
N SER A 591 9.91 24.64 -4.99
CA SER A 591 10.59 25.93 -4.82
C SER A 591 11.54 25.97 -3.62
N TRP A 592 11.63 24.90 -2.83
CA TRP A 592 12.53 24.86 -1.69
C TRP A 592 13.97 24.95 -2.17
N GLN A 593 14.71 25.90 -1.59
CA GLN A 593 16.15 26.03 -1.76
C GLN A 593 16.81 25.56 -0.46
N PRO A 594 17.78 24.63 -0.53
CA PRO A 594 18.61 24.33 0.62
C PRO A 594 19.22 25.64 1.09
N ARG A 595 19.08 25.97 2.38
CA ARG A 595 19.79 27.12 2.94
C ARG A 595 21.26 26.94 2.58
N ARG A 596 21.80 27.79 1.70
CA ARG A 596 23.23 27.84 1.43
C ARG A 596 23.86 28.16 2.78
N GLY A 597 24.38 27.14 3.44
CA GLY A 597 25.22 27.36 4.61
C GLY A 597 26.26 28.37 4.18
N ASN A 598 26.43 29.44 4.96
CA ASN A 598 27.56 30.32 4.78
C ASN A 598 28.82 29.46 4.90
N ALA A 599 29.33 28.98 3.76
CA ALA A 599 30.69 28.52 3.63
C ALA A 599 31.55 29.78 3.79
N LYS A 600 31.82 30.12 5.04
CA LYS A 600 32.99 30.89 5.45
C LYS A 600 33.92 29.94 6.18
#